data_AF-A0A6M0D2G5-F1
#
_entry.id   AF-A0A6M0D2G5-F1
#
_cell.length_a   1.000
_cell.length_b   1.000
_cell.length_c   1.000
_cell.angle_alpha   90.00
_cell.angle_beta   90.00
_cell.angle_gamma   90.00
#
_symmetry.space_group_name_H-M   'P 1'
#
loop_
_entity.id
_entity.type
_entity.pdbx_description
1 polymer ?
#
loop_
_entity_poly.entity_id
_entity_poly.type
_entity_poly.pdbx_seq_one_letter_code
_entity_poly.pdbx_strand_id
1 'polypeptide(L)'
;MSLLPQPHDPVAVICTDAQALDIAEQIAEQLRRDSIERDRERRLPHPELALFSRSGLWGISVPRAFGGAGVSNVTLAKVIARIAQADASLGQIPQNHFYALEVLRVNGSPEQQARLYAEVLAGRRFGNALAELGTKTAHDRTTALTPTAT
;
A
#
# COMPACT_ATOMS: atom_id res chain seq x y z
N MET A 1 22.95 1.39 -7.44
CA MET A 1 21.58 1.71 -6.97
C MET A 1 21.67 2.15 -5.52
N SER A 2 21.27 3.38 -5.19
CA SER A 2 21.28 3.86 -3.80
C SER A 2 20.22 3.12 -2.98
N LEU A 3 20.61 2.60 -1.81
CA LEU A 3 19.72 1.93 -0.85
C LEU A 3 18.98 2.94 0.05
N LEU A 4 19.26 4.24 -0.11
CA LEU A 4 18.58 5.27 0.67
C LEU A 4 17.20 5.58 0.08
N PRO A 5 16.16 5.72 0.93
CA PRO A 5 14.84 6.10 0.46
C PRO A 5 14.94 7.44 -0.27
N GLN A 6 14.53 7.45 -1.54
CA GLN A 6 14.44 8.68 -2.32
C GLN A 6 13.36 9.58 -1.70
N PRO A 7 13.51 10.92 -1.75
CA PRO A 7 12.45 11.84 -1.40
C PRO A 7 11.19 11.44 -2.18
N HIS A 8 10.08 11.23 -1.47
CA HIS A 8 8.81 10.95 -2.12
C HIS A 8 8.27 12.25 -2.70
N ASP A 9 7.84 12.23 -3.96
CA ASP A 9 7.06 13.33 -4.52
C ASP A 9 5.85 13.61 -3.63
N PRO A 10 5.41 14.87 -3.50
CA PRO A 10 4.21 15.19 -2.75
C PRO A 10 3.02 14.34 -3.26
N VAL A 11 2.39 13.61 -2.33
CA VAL A 11 1.27 12.71 -2.63
C VAL A 11 -0.04 13.44 -2.38
N ALA A 12 -0.99 13.28 -3.30
CA ALA A 12 -2.34 13.82 -3.12
C ALA A 12 -3.01 13.17 -1.90
N VAL A 13 -3.67 13.95 -1.05
CA VAL A 13 -4.50 13.41 0.03
C VAL A 13 -5.95 13.37 -0.45
N ILE A 14 -6.51 12.16 -0.46
CA ILE A 14 -7.92 11.92 -0.76
C ILE A 14 -8.73 12.15 0.51
N CYS A 15 -9.91 12.76 0.39
CA CYS A 15 -10.72 13.18 1.53
C CYS A 15 -12.06 12.43 1.66
N THR A 16 -12.55 11.81 0.57
CA THR A 16 -13.88 11.20 0.52
C THR A 16 -13.90 9.87 -0.23
N ASP A 17 -14.91 9.05 0.06
CA ASP A 17 -15.16 7.78 -0.63
C ASP A 17 -15.40 7.99 -2.14
N ALA A 18 -16.16 9.02 -2.52
CA ALA A 18 -16.44 9.33 -3.93
C ALA A 18 -15.15 9.69 -4.68
N GLN A 19 -14.33 10.56 -4.10
CA GLN A 19 -13.04 10.94 -4.69
C GLN A 19 -12.10 9.73 -4.83
N ALA A 20 -12.10 8.80 -3.87
CA ALA A 20 -11.31 7.57 -3.97
C ALA A 20 -11.75 6.70 -5.17
N LEU A 21 -13.05 6.57 -5.40
CA LEU A 21 -13.58 5.80 -6.53
C LEU A 21 -13.28 6.48 -7.88
N ASP A 22 -13.45 7.79 -7.96
CA ASP A 22 -13.16 8.55 -9.18
C ASP A 22 -11.69 8.45 -9.58
N ILE A 23 -10.77 8.61 -8.60
CA ILE A 23 -9.32 8.46 -8.84
C ILE A 23 -8.99 7.02 -9.19
N ALA A 24 -9.60 6.03 -8.54
CA ALA A 24 -9.38 4.62 -8.87
C ALA A 24 -9.75 4.29 -10.32
N GLU A 25 -10.87 4.84 -10.83
CA GLU A 25 -11.29 4.67 -12.22
C GLU A 25 -10.28 5.31 -13.20
N GLN A 26 -9.84 6.54 -12.92
CA GLN A 26 -8.84 7.24 -13.74
C GLN A 26 -7.49 6.52 -13.79
N ILE A 27 -7.06 5.96 -12.67
CA ILE A 27 -5.82 5.19 -12.58
C ILE A 27 -5.99 3.85 -13.29
N ALA A 28 -7.10 3.14 -13.06
CA ALA A 28 -7.39 1.86 -13.71
C ALA A 28 -7.30 1.97 -15.25
N GLU A 29 -7.86 3.02 -15.85
CA GLU A 29 -7.79 3.22 -17.31
C GLU A 29 -6.35 3.42 -17.82
N GLN A 30 -5.48 4.03 -17.02
CA GLN A 30 -4.06 4.16 -17.38
C GLN A 30 -3.33 2.82 -17.26
N LEU A 31 -3.58 2.08 -16.17
CA LEU A 31 -2.92 0.79 -15.91
C LEU A 31 -3.28 -0.29 -16.94
N ARG A 32 -4.52 -0.25 -17.45
CA ARG A 32 -5.04 -1.24 -18.39
C ARG A 32 -4.28 -1.28 -19.73
N ARG A 33 -3.69 -0.17 -20.16
CA ARG A 33 -3.10 -0.02 -21.52
C ARG A 33 -1.99 -1.03 -21.79
N ASP A 34 -1.08 -1.19 -20.83
CA ASP A 34 0.14 -1.97 -21.01
C ASP A 34 0.15 -3.25 -20.16
N SER A 35 -0.91 -3.53 -19.39
CA SER A 35 -0.95 -4.65 -18.44
C SER A 35 -0.68 -6.01 -19.09
N ILE A 36 -1.28 -6.28 -20.26
CA ILE A 36 -1.15 -7.58 -20.95
C ILE A 36 0.29 -7.79 -21.46
N GLU A 37 0.86 -6.78 -22.10
CA GLU A 37 2.22 -6.83 -22.62
C GLU A 37 3.24 -6.96 -21.48
N ARG A 38 3.09 -6.15 -20.43
CA ARG A 38 3.94 -6.19 -19.23
C ARG A 38 3.93 -7.56 -18.56
N ASP A 39 2.75 -8.16 -18.42
CA ASP A 39 2.60 -9.50 -17.83
C ASP A 39 3.31 -10.56 -18.69
N ARG A 40 3.05 -10.55 -20.00
CA ARG A 40 3.67 -11.47 -20.97
C ARG A 40 5.19 -11.37 -20.95
N GLU A 41 5.74 -10.17 -20.86
CA GLU A 41 7.18 -9.91 -20.82
C GLU A 41 7.81 -10.09 -19.44
N ARG A 42 7.01 -10.36 -18.40
CA ARG A 42 7.45 -10.44 -17.00
C ARG A 42 8.18 -9.18 -16.53
N ARG A 43 7.76 -8.03 -17.03
CA ARG A 43 8.34 -6.73 -16.67
C ARG A 43 7.77 -6.26 -15.32
N LEU A 44 8.66 -5.86 -14.41
CA LEU A 44 8.25 -5.31 -13.12
C LEU A 44 7.50 -3.97 -13.30
N PRO A 45 6.36 -3.75 -12.62
CA PRO A 45 5.49 -2.60 -12.84
C PRO A 45 5.98 -1.33 -12.13
N HIS A 46 7.25 -0.95 -12.31
CA HIS A 46 7.81 0.21 -11.59
C HIS A 46 7.14 1.54 -11.98
N PRO A 47 6.98 1.88 -13.28
CA PRO A 47 6.28 3.11 -13.68
C PRO A 47 4.83 3.17 -13.20
N GLU A 48 4.13 2.05 -13.30
CA GLU A 48 2.72 1.90 -12.94
C GLU A 48 2.53 2.03 -11.42
N LEU A 49 3.45 1.44 -10.65
CA LEU A 49 3.47 1.57 -9.20
C LEU A 49 3.79 3.00 -8.75
N ALA A 50 4.65 3.72 -9.48
CA ALA A 50 4.91 5.13 -9.22
C ALA A 50 3.66 6.00 -9.48
N LEU A 51 2.94 5.74 -10.58
CA LEU A 51 1.64 6.37 -10.87
C LEU A 51 0.64 6.11 -9.74
N PHE A 52 0.47 4.86 -9.34
CA PHE A 52 -0.44 4.49 -8.26
C PHE A 52 -0.01 5.11 -6.92
N SER A 53 1.29 5.22 -6.64
CA SER A 53 1.82 5.87 -5.43
C SER A 53 1.46 7.35 -5.34
N ARG A 54 1.53 8.09 -6.45
CA ARG A 54 1.19 9.53 -6.48
C ARG A 54 -0.31 9.80 -6.39
N SER A 55 -1.16 8.81 -6.68
CA SER A 55 -2.62 8.97 -6.73
C SER A 55 -3.28 9.30 -5.38
N GLY A 56 -2.60 9.02 -4.26
CA GLY A 56 -3.18 9.11 -2.92
C GLY A 56 -3.98 7.88 -2.48
N LEU A 57 -4.20 6.90 -3.36
CA LEU A 57 -5.02 5.72 -3.06
C LEU A 57 -4.43 4.83 -1.96
N TRP A 58 -3.13 4.90 -1.68
CA TRP A 58 -2.50 4.16 -0.59
C TRP A 58 -2.95 4.64 0.81
N GLY A 59 -3.30 5.92 0.95
CA GLY A 59 -3.67 6.51 2.24
C GLY A 59 -5.16 6.49 2.55
N ILE A 60 -6.02 5.90 1.72
CA ILE A 60 -7.48 6.11 1.82
C ILE A 60 -8.11 5.51 3.08
N SER A 61 -7.51 4.49 3.68
CA SER A 61 -8.00 3.90 4.94
C SER A 61 -7.42 4.57 6.19
N VAL A 62 -6.49 5.53 6.04
CA VAL A 62 -5.95 6.29 7.18
C VAL A 62 -7.11 7.02 7.88
N PRO A 63 -7.31 6.85 9.20
CA PRO A 63 -8.45 7.44 9.89
C PRO A 63 -8.45 8.98 9.81
N ARG A 64 -9.66 9.57 9.80
CA ARG A 64 -9.84 11.02 9.74
C ARG A 64 -9.16 11.79 10.87
N ALA A 65 -9.10 11.19 12.07
CA ALA A 65 -8.39 11.75 13.22
C ALA A 65 -6.88 11.97 12.99
N PHE A 66 -6.30 11.29 11.99
CA PHE A 66 -4.91 11.42 11.58
C PHE A 66 -4.76 12.15 10.23
N GLY A 67 -5.82 12.79 9.73
CA GLY A 67 -5.79 13.58 8.49
C GLY A 67 -6.05 12.80 7.20
N GLY A 68 -6.46 11.52 7.28
CA GLY A 68 -6.82 10.71 6.11
C GLY A 68 -8.31 10.72 5.76
N ALA A 69 -8.68 10.03 4.68
CA ALA A 69 -10.09 9.90 4.26
C ALA A 69 -10.90 8.99 5.19
N GLY A 70 -10.29 7.97 5.80
CA GLY A 70 -11.00 6.94 6.56
C GLY A 70 -12.17 6.34 5.77
N VAL A 71 -11.93 5.99 4.50
CA VAL A 71 -12.99 5.45 3.62
C VAL A 71 -13.58 4.17 4.19
N SER A 72 -14.82 3.87 3.83
CA SER A 72 -15.46 2.62 4.23
C SER A 72 -14.77 1.39 3.64
N ASN A 73 -14.87 0.23 4.30
CA ASN A 73 -14.39 -1.04 3.76
C ASN A 73 -15.05 -1.40 2.42
N VAL A 74 -16.31 -0.98 2.21
CA VAL A 74 -17.00 -1.14 0.92
C VAL A 74 -16.30 -0.35 -0.18
N THR A 75 -15.93 0.90 0.10
CA THR A 75 -15.18 1.73 -0.85
C THR A 75 -13.79 1.18 -1.10
N LEU A 76 -13.05 0.79 -0.06
CA LEU A 76 -11.74 0.17 -0.20
C LEU A 76 -11.80 -1.08 -1.09
N ALA A 77 -12.76 -1.98 -0.84
CA ALA A 77 -12.95 -3.18 -1.65
C ALA A 77 -13.27 -2.84 -3.12
N LYS A 78 -14.11 -1.84 -3.38
CA LYS A 78 -14.41 -1.37 -4.73
C LYS A 78 -13.19 -0.78 -5.43
N VAL A 79 -12.40 0.05 -4.75
CA VAL A 79 -11.15 0.62 -5.28
C VAL A 79 -10.21 -0.50 -5.70
N ILE A 80 -9.95 -1.47 -4.82
CA ILE A 80 -9.06 -2.60 -5.12
C ILE A 80 -9.61 -3.45 -6.28
N ALA A 81 -10.92 -3.70 -6.32
CA ALA A 81 -11.55 -4.43 -7.42
C ALA A 81 -11.37 -3.72 -8.77
N ARG A 82 -11.45 -2.38 -8.81
CA ARG A 82 -11.22 -1.60 -10.04
C ARG A 82 -9.77 -1.68 -10.51
N ILE A 83 -8.82 -1.53 -9.58
CA ILE A 83 -7.39 -1.67 -9.91
C ILE A 83 -7.08 -3.09 -10.40
N ALA A 84 -7.61 -4.12 -9.72
CA ALA A 84 -7.41 -5.52 -10.08
C ALA A 84 -8.01 -5.88 -11.45
N GLN A 85 -9.13 -5.27 -11.84
CA GLN A 85 -9.72 -5.43 -13.17
C GLN A 85 -8.84 -4.86 -14.29
N ALA A 86 -8.11 -3.78 -13.99
CA ALA A 86 -7.18 -3.18 -14.95
C ALA A 86 -5.84 -3.94 -15.01
N ASP A 87 -5.32 -4.35 -13.84
CA ASP A 87 -4.05 -5.06 -13.72
C ASP A 87 -4.04 -5.91 -12.42
N ALA A 88 -4.01 -7.23 -12.57
CA ALA A 88 -4.09 -8.15 -11.44
C ALA A 88 -2.89 -8.04 -10.47
N SER A 89 -1.70 -7.73 -10.98
CA SER A 89 -0.51 -7.56 -10.14
C SER A 89 -0.64 -6.31 -9.27
N LEU A 90 -1.09 -5.20 -9.86
CA LEU A 90 -1.31 -3.94 -9.16
C LEU A 90 -2.53 -3.97 -8.24
N GLY A 91 -3.50 -4.85 -8.48
CA GLY A 91 -4.57 -5.15 -7.52
C GLY A 91 -4.06 -5.88 -6.28
N GLN A 92 -3.04 -6.75 -6.44
CA GLN A 92 -2.51 -7.58 -5.36
C GLN A 92 -1.45 -6.87 -4.51
N ILE A 93 -0.56 -6.10 -5.13
CA ILE A 93 0.55 -5.39 -4.46
C ILE A 93 0.11 -4.57 -3.21
N PRO A 94 -1.02 -3.84 -3.22
CA PRO A 94 -1.44 -3.00 -2.09
C PRO A 94 -1.99 -3.78 -0.90
N GLN A 95 -2.33 -5.07 -1.07
CA GLN A 95 -2.94 -5.90 -0.03
C GLN A 95 -2.14 -5.88 1.28
N ASN A 96 -0.82 -6.07 1.20
CA ASN A 96 0.06 -6.10 2.37
C ASN A 96 0.12 -4.75 3.09
N HIS A 97 -0.01 -3.65 2.36
CA HIS A 97 -0.05 -2.32 2.95
C HIS A 97 -1.34 -2.10 3.72
N PHE A 98 -2.51 -2.39 3.13
CA PHE A 98 -3.78 -2.24 3.83
C PHE A 98 -3.90 -3.18 5.04
N TYR A 99 -3.31 -4.38 4.94
CA TYR A 99 -3.12 -5.25 6.11
C TYR A 99 -2.31 -4.57 7.21
N ALA A 100 -1.16 -3.95 6.89
CA ALA A 100 -0.33 -3.25 7.87
C ALA A 100 -1.07 -2.05 8.50
N LEU A 101 -1.84 -1.28 7.72
CA LEU A 101 -2.64 -0.18 8.25
C LEU A 101 -3.72 -0.66 9.22
N GLU A 102 -4.31 -1.83 8.98
CA GLU A 102 -5.29 -2.43 9.87
C GLU A 102 -4.65 -2.98 11.16
N VAL A 103 -3.48 -3.62 11.06
CA VAL A 103 -2.69 -4.02 12.24
C VAL A 103 -2.37 -2.81 13.12
N LEU A 104 -1.95 -1.70 12.49
CA LEU A 104 -1.67 -0.44 13.19
C LEU A 104 -2.93 0.16 13.82
N ARG A 105 -4.07 0.11 13.12
CA ARG A 105 -5.36 0.63 13.62
C ARG A 105 -5.82 -0.11 14.87
N VAL A 106 -5.65 -1.43 14.90
CA VAL A 106 -6.14 -2.31 15.97
C VAL A 106 -5.16 -2.38 17.15
N ASN A 107 -3.86 -2.42 16.89
CA ASN A 107 -2.85 -2.75 17.90
C ASN A 107 -1.85 -1.62 18.21
N GLY A 108 -1.84 -0.55 17.41
CA GLY A 108 -0.87 0.53 17.57
C GLY A 108 -1.18 1.42 18.78
N SER A 109 -0.14 1.87 19.47
CA SER A 109 -0.27 2.96 20.43
C SER A 109 -0.66 4.28 19.74
N PRO A 110 -1.23 5.27 20.44
CA PRO A 110 -1.54 6.57 19.86
C PRO A 110 -0.32 7.23 19.19
N GLU A 111 0.86 7.11 19.78
CA GLU A 111 2.12 7.65 19.24
C GLU A 111 2.54 6.92 17.96
N GLN A 112 2.40 5.59 17.94
CA GLN A 112 2.68 4.79 16.74
C GLN A 112 1.71 5.13 15.61
N GLN A 113 0.42 5.26 15.90
CA GLN A 113 -0.60 5.63 14.92
C GLN A 113 -0.32 7.03 14.35
N ALA A 114 -0.12 8.03 15.20
CA ALA A 114 0.16 9.39 14.77
C ALA A 114 1.38 9.47 13.84
N ARG A 115 2.49 8.84 14.23
CA ARG A 115 3.72 8.86 13.42
C ARG A 115 3.56 8.08 12.12
N LEU A 116 3.12 6.83 12.19
CA LEU A 116 3.11 5.94 11.02
C LEU A 116 2.02 6.32 10.01
N TYR A 117 0.86 6.83 10.44
CA TYR A 117 -0.13 7.36 9.51
C TYR A 117 0.35 8.65 8.83
N ALA A 118 1.07 9.53 9.53
CA ALA A 118 1.68 10.70 8.91
C ALA A 118 2.71 10.30 7.83
N GLU A 119 3.49 9.24 8.06
CA GLU A 119 4.41 8.69 7.06
C GLU A 119 3.66 8.16 5.82
N VAL A 120 2.51 7.50 6.00
CA VAL A 120 1.67 7.00 4.90
C VAL A 120 1.10 8.14 4.08
N LEU A 121 0.58 9.19 4.74
CA LEU A 121 0.08 10.39 4.07
C LEU A 121 1.20 11.17 3.37
N ALA A 122 2.45 11.03 3.82
CA ALA A 122 3.65 11.51 3.13
C ALA A 122 4.13 10.59 1.99
N GLY A 123 3.37 9.54 1.64
CA GLY A 123 3.66 8.65 0.51
C GLY A 123 4.48 7.41 0.84
N ARG A 124 4.77 7.13 2.12
CA ARG A 124 5.40 5.87 2.50
C ARG A 124 4.42 4.72 2.37
N ARG A 125 4.96 3.56 1.98
CA ARG A 125 4.23 2.30 1.86
C ARG A 125 4.83 1.29 2.82
N PHE A 126 3.97 0.41 3.32
CA PHE A 126 4.37 -0.66 4.21
C PHE A 126 4.26 -1.99 3.47
N GLY A 127 5.32 -2.79 3.56
CA GLY A 127 5.31 -4.20 3.20
C GLY A 127 5.27 -5.05 4.46
N ASN A 128 5.04 -6.34 4.29
CA ASN A 128 5.12 -7.32 5.36
C ASN A 128 6.25 -8.33 5.09
N ALA A 129 6.77 -8.91 6.16
CA ALA A 129 7.73 -10.02 6.12
C ALA A 129 7.28 -11.03 7.19
N LEU A 130 6.21 -11.76 6.89
CA LEU A 130 5.53 -12.62 7.88
C LEU A 130 5.98 -14.08 7.83
N ALA A 131 6.09 -14.63 6.62
CA ALA A 131 6.39 -16.04 6.41
C ALA A 131 7.89 -16.27 6.27
N GLU A 132 8.38 -17.36 6.88
CA GLU A 132 9.77 -17.80 6.79
C GLU A 132 9.87 -19.10 6.01
N LEU A 133 10.98 -19.27 5.28
CA LEU A 133 11.23 -20.50 4.54
C LEU A 133 11.57 -21.62 5.52
N GLY A 134 10.95 -22.79 5.35
CA GLY A 134 11.27 -24.00 6.12
C GLY A 134 10.45 -24.21 7.40
N THR A 135 9.49 -23.33 7.70
CA THR A 135 8.56 -23.55 8.81
C THR A 135 7.31 -24.32 8.38
N LYS A 136 6.57 -24.93 9.33
CA LYS A 136 5.37 -25.73 9.02
C LYS A 136 4.20 -24.86 8.59
N THR A 137 4.05 -23.69 9.22
CA THR A 137 2.98 -22.74 8.95
C THR A 137 3.54 -21.32 8.85
N ALA A 138 2.81 -20.42 8.19
CA ALA A 138 3.19 -19.01 8.10
C ALA A 138 3.19 -18.25 9.44
N HIS A 139 2.70 -18.87 10.52
CA HIS A 139 2.69 -18.31 11.87
C HIS A 139 3.93 -18.72 12.69
N ASP A 140 4.62 -19.77 12.28
CA ASP A 140 5.85 -20.23 12.91
C ASP A 140 6.99 -19.28 12.50
N ARG A 141 7.69 -18.72 13.48
CA ARG A 141 8.81 -17.78 13.26
C ARG A 141 10.04 -18.25 14.03
N THR A 142 11.17 -18.27 13.36
CA THR A 142 12.47 -18.67 13.89
C THR A 142 13.49 -17.52 13.90
N THR A 143 13.21 -16.43 13.17
CA THR A 143 14.04 -15.23 13.20
C THR A 143 14.10 -14.65 14.62
N ALA A 144 15.32 -14.49 15.13
CA ALA A 144 15.59 -13.85 16.40
C ALA A 144 16.53 -12.65 16.21
N LEU A 145 16.29 -11.59 16.98
CA LEU A 145 17.20 -10.45 17.06
C LEU A 145 18.18 -10.69 18.20
N THR A 146 19.49 -10.60 17.92
CA THR A 146 20.54 -10.63 18.93
C THR A 146 21.23 -9.27 19.01
N PRO A 147 21.58 -8.77 20.20
CA PRO A 147 22.39 -7.58 20.32
C PRO A 147 23.73 -7.77 19.60
N THR A 148 24.18 -6.76 18.86
CA THR A 148 25.56 -6.73 18.37
C THR A 148 26.48 -6.51 19.57
N ALA A 149 27.48 -7.37 19.77
CA ALA A 149 28.49 -7.16 20.79
C ALA A 149 29.17 -5.80 20.54
N THR A 150 29.21 -4.96 21.58
CA THR A 150 29.82 -3.63 21.54
C THR A 150 31.34 -3.71 21.50
#